data_AF-A0A842RKS7-F1
#
_entry.id   AF-A0A842RKS7-F1
#
_cell.length_a   1.000
_cell.length_b   1.000
_cell.length_c   1.000
_cell.angle_alpha   90.00
_cell.angle_beta   90.00
_cell.angle_gamma   90.00
#
_symmetry.space_group_name_H-M   'P 1'
#
loop_
_entity.id
_entity.type
_entity.pdbx_description
1 polymer ?
#
loop_
_entity_poly.entity_id
_entity_poly.type
_entity_poly.pdbx_seq_one_letter_code
_entity_poly.pdbx_strand_id
1 'polypeptide(L)'
;MREKTTYDCQSITPLFLGGADNDIAELRVPSIKGLLRFWWRAIVGLPIKSLQKKEGEIFGSSEEGVGRSNFSIRLVAEKEPVRKNHLMLPHKRRSFTKEGITVDQEFSLILSSLKGNHQNYSEILQASLLLGGIGKRSRRGFGSIKISSINGKASTFDYSLKSILQLINSIKDDYRIVDGKIKLKAQRNLKKRYPFLKEIELSKEPLSSWKEVVEKIGWATHHYAREDAIGIGRGKQRLASPIYISTIKKAPNEYFPIVSTLETVFKNKKTTQRHYEKQEEFKEEILS
;
A
#
# COMPACT_ATOMS: atom_id res chain seq x y z
N MET A 1 -17.00 16.58 20.54
CA MET A 1 -17.90 15.74 19.71
C MET A 1 -17.07 14.78 18.87
N ARG A 2 -17.49 13.51 18.72
CA ARG A 2 -16.83 12.54 17.84
C ARG A 2 -17.46 12.58 16.45
N GLU A 3 -16.64 12.43 15.44
CA GLU A 3 -17.04 12.34 14.04
C GLU A 3 -16.84 10.89 13.54
N LYS A 4 -17.66 10.48 12.57
CA LYS A 4 -17.61 9.15 11.97
C LYS A 4 -17.73 9.25 10.47
N THR A 5 -16.92 8.46 9.76
CA THR A 5 -17.03 8.27 8.32
C THR A 5 -17.00 6.78 8.02
N THR A 6 -17.96 6.32 7.22
CA THR A 6 -18.06 4.95 6.71
C THR A 6 -17.48 4.91 5.31
N TYR A 7 -16.54 4.00 5.06
CA TYR A 7 -15.98 3.70 3.75
C TYR A 7 -16.45 2.32 3.34
N ASP A 8 -17.20 2.22 2.25
CA ASP A 8 -17.55 0.93 1.68
C ASP A 8 -16.44 0.53 0.72
N CYS A 9 -15.88 -0.65 0.95
CA CYS A 9 -14.67 -1.13 0.32
C CYS A 9 -14.92 -2.42 -0.45
N GLN A 10 -14.11 -2.65 -1.47
CA GLN A 10 -14.12 -3.86 -2.28
C GLN A 10 -12.70 -4.37 -2.53
N SER A 11 -12.45 -5.67 -2.39
CA SER A 11 -11.16 -6.27 -2.79
C SER A 11 -10.99 -6.27 -4.31
N ILE A 12 -9.88 -5.73 -4.80
CA ILE A 12 -9.54 -5.71 -6.23
C ILE A 12 -8.71 -6.95 -6.60
N THR A 13 -7.81 -7.36 -5.72
CA THR A 13 -6.95 -8.54 -5.86
C THR A 13 -7.09 -9.43 -4.62
N PRO A 14 -6.82 -10.75 -4.70
CA PRO A 14 -7.00 -11.65 -3.57
C PRO A 14 -6.25 -11.19 -2.31
N LEU A 15 -6.90 -11.33 -1.15
CA LEU A 15 -6.35 -10.94 0.14
C LEU A 15 -5.79 -12.17 0.88
N PHE A 16 -4.46 -12.25 1.00
CA PHE A 16 -3.78 -13.32 1.73
C PHE A 16 -3.53 -12.93 3.19
N LEU A 17 -4.59 -12.93 3.99
CA LEU A 17 -4.54 -12.57 5.40
C LEU A 17 -4.34 -13.83 6.26
N GLY A 18 -3.80 -13.66 7.46
CA GLY A 18 -3.61 -14.74 8.42
C GLY A 18 -4.22 -14.32 9.75
N GLY A 19 -4.90 -15.27 10.40
CA GLY A 19 -5.59 -15.06 11.64
C GLY A 19 -4.86 -15.63 12.86
N ALA A 20 -5.63 -16.04 13.86
CA ALA A 20 -5.15 -16.86 14.97
C ALA A 20 -4.79 -18.24 14.44
N ASP A 21 -5.59 -18.70 13.47
CA ASP A 21 -5.21 -19.72 12.51
C ASP A 21 -4.52 -19.06 11.30
N ASN A 22 -3.29 -19.48 10.99
CA ASN A 22 -2.52 -18.95 9.87
C ASN A 22 -2.96 -19.50 8.50
N ASP A 23 -3.77 -20.55 8.51
CA ASP A 23 -4.26 -21.24 7.32
C ASP A 23 -5.60 -20.67 6.84
N ILE A 24 -6.40 -20.10 7.74
CA ILE A 24 -7.67 -19.44 7.42
C ILE A 24 -7.42 -17.96 7.08
N ALA A 25 -7.86 -17.54 5.90
CA ALA A 25 -7.81 -16.14 5.50
C ALA A 25 -8.88 -15.32 6.26
N GLU A 26 -8.45 -14.34 7.06
CA GLU A 26 -9.36 -13.52 7.87
C GLU A 26 -9.08 -12.01 7.74
N LEU A 27 -10.13 -11.25 7.45
CA LEU A 27 -10.06 -9.79 7.36
C LEU A 27 -10.23 -9.15 8.75
N ARG A 28 -9.18 -8.49 9.24
CA ARG A 28 -9.15 -7.91 10.59
C ARG A 28 -8.65 -6.47 10.63
N VAL A 29 -9.18 -5.72 11.60
CA VAL A 29 -8.79 -4.32 11.88
C VAL A 29 -7.29 -4.13 12.13
N PRO A 30 -6.55 -5.01 12.83
CA PRO A 30 -5.11 -4.84 13.04
C PRO A 30 -4.30 -4.78 11.75
N SER A 31 -4.66 -5.57 10.73
CA SER A 31 -3.99 -5.54 9.42
C SER A 31 -4.14 -4.18 8.74
N ILE A 32 -5.34 -3.58 8.84
CA ILE A 32 -5.63 -2.24 8.33
C ILE A 32 -4.86 -1.19 9.13
N LYS A 33 -4.90 -1.22 10.47
CA LYS A 33 -4.13 -0.28 11.30
C LYS A 33 -2.61 -0.35 11.01
N GLY A 34 -2.08 -1.55 10.77
CA GLY A 34 -0.69 -1.74 10.37
C GLY A 34 -0.36 -1.09 9.03
N LEU A 35 -1.25 -1.22 8.04
CA LEU A 35 -1.15 -0.56 6.74
C LEU A 35 -1.15 0.98 6.90
N LEU A 36 -2.10 1.53 7.65
CA LEU A 36 -2.22 2.98 7.89
C LEU A 36 -0.96 3.54 8.55
N ARG A 37 -0.49 2.87 9.61
CA ARG A 37 0.72 3.25 10.34
C ARG A 37 1.95 3.21 9.42
N PHE A 38 2.05 2.20 8.57
CA PHE A 38 3.15 2.09 7.60
C PHE A 38 3.16 3.24 6.60
N TRP A 39 2.04 3.48 5.91
CA TRP A 39 1.96 4.49 4.87
C TRP A 39 2.05 5.91 5.40
N TRP A 40 1.46 6.18 6.57
CA TRP A 40 1.66 7.45 7.25
C TRP A 40 3.16 7.72 7.46
N ARG A 41 3.92 6.76 8.02
CA ARG A 41 5.37 6.92 8.22
C ARG A 41 6.10 7.15 6.88
N ALA A 42 5.75 6.40 5.85
CA ALA A 42 6.39 6.48 4.55
C ALA A 42 6.17 7.86 3.90
N ILE A 43 4.95 8.37 3.94
CA ILE A 43 4.56 9.68 3.37
C ILE A 43 5.19 10.80 4.20
N VAL A 44 4.95 10.82 5.52
CA VAL A 44 5.41 11.93 6.36
C VAL A 44 6.91 11.98 6.49
N GLY A 45 7.63 10.87 6.31
CA GLY A 45 9.08 10.73 6.40
C GLY A 45 9.73 11.77 7.31
N LEU A 46 9.70 11.61 8.63
CA LEU A 46 10.30 12.57 9.58
C LEU A 46 11.64 12.07 10.17
N PRO A 47 12.47 12.92 10.79
CA PRO A 47 13.59 12.42 11.59
C PRO A 47 13.13 11.37 12.61
N ILE A 48 13.93 10.33 12.87
CA ILE A 48 13.48 9.11 13.58
C ILE A 48 12.83 9.40 14.94
N LYS A 49 13.41 10.30 15.74
CA LYS A 49 12.88 10.69 17.06
C LYS A 49 11.50 11.36 16.93
N SER A 50 11.38 12.32 16.00
CA SER A 50 10.13 13.03 15.75
C SER A 50 9.07 12.12 15.13
N LEU A 51 9.49 11.16 14.29
CA LEU A 51 8.61 10.15 13.71
C LEU A 51 8.00 9.28 14.81
N GLN A 52 8.83 8.69 15.67
CA GLN A 52 8.39 7.82 16.77
C GLN A 52 7.38 8.53 17.69
N LYS A 53 7.70 9.77 18.10
CA LYS A 53 6.81 10.58 18.94
C LYS A 53 5.44 10.79 18.28
N LYS A 54 5.41 11.34 17.05
CA LYS A 54 4.16 11.63 16.33
C LYS A 54 3.38 10.37 15.96
N GLU A 55 4.08 9.27 15.68
CA GLU A 55 3.47 7.97 15.42
C GLU A 55 2.73 7.47 16.67
N GLY A 56 3.35 7.58 17.85
CA GLY A 56 2.73 7.27 19.13
C GLY A 56 1.49 8.14 19.39
N GLU A 57 1.59 9.44 19.16
CA GLU A 57 0.47 10.39 19.32
C GLU A 57 -0.75 10.04 18.42
N ILE A 58 -0.54 9.45 17.24
CA ILE A 58 -1.62 9.12 16.31
C ILE A 58 -2.13 7.69 16.52
N PHE A 59 -1.23 6.72 16.50
CA PHE A 59 -1.54 5.29 16.44
C PHE A 59 -1.48 4.59 17.81
N GLY A 60 -1.08 5.31 18.86
CA GLY A 60 -0.81 4.76 20.17
C GLY A 60 0.57 4.11 20.27
N SER A 61 1.08 4.05 21.50
CA SER A 61 2.29 3.35 21.89
C SER A 61 2.14 2.77 23.30
N SER A 62 3.05 1.87 23.68
CA SER A 62 3.15 1.37 25.05
C SER A 62 3.92 2.32 25.98
N GLU A 63 4.31 3.51 25.50
CA GLU A 63 4.99 4.51 26.32
C GLU A 63 3.99 5.12 27.32
N GLU A 64 4.50 5.38 28.52
CA GLU A 64 3.72 5.99 29.60
C GLU A 64 3.14 7.34 29.15
N GLY A 65 1.85 7.56 29.41
CA GLY A 65 1.14 8.79 29.04
C GLY A 65 0.64 8.89 27.59
N VAL A 66 0.99 7.95 26.68
CA VAL A 66 0.50 7.97 25.29
C VAL A 66 -0.79 7.16 25.13
N GLY A 67 -0.74 5.88 25.51
CA GLY A 67 -1.89 4.99 25.46
C GLY A 67 -2.37 4.64 24.05
N ARG A 68 -3.70 4.60 23.86
CA ARG A 68 -4.36 4.09 22.65
C ARG A 68 -4.35 5.08 21.48
N SER A 69 -4.61 4.58 20.26
CA SER A 69 -4.79 5.42 19.07
C SER A 69 -5.89 6.48 19.23
N ASN A 70 -5.67 7.66 18.67
CA ASN A 70 -6.61 8.79 18.68
C ASN A 70 -7.81 8.64 17.72
N PHE A 71 -7.87 7.51 17.04
CA PHE A 71 -8.98 7.08 16.20
C PHE A 71 -9.31 5.60 16.46
N SER A 72 -10.50 5.19 16.05
CA SER A 72 -10.94 3.80 16.00
C SER A 72 -11.37 3.43 14.59
N ILE A 73 -11.10 2.19 14.19
CA ILE A 73 -11.63 1.59 12.97
C ILE A 73 -12.47 0.40 13.40
N ARG A 74 -13.70 0.32 12.90
CA ARG A 74 -14.53 -0.89 12.97
C ARG A 74 -14.66 -1.46 11.56
N LEU A 75 -14.61 -2.77 11.47
CA LEU A 75 -14.83 -3.50 10.23
C LEU A 75 -16.18 -4.18 10.30
N VAL A 76 -16.99 -4.01 9.26
CA VAL A 76 -18.32 -4.62 9.14
C VAL A 76 -18.37 -5.29 7.78
N ALA A 77 -18.81 -6.55 7.74
CA ALA A 77 -19.07 -7.26 6.49
C ALA A 77 -20.45 -7.90 6.61
N GLU A 78 -21.29 -7.73 5.60
CA GLU A 78 -22.65 -8.30 5.60
C GLU A 78 -22.63 -9.81 5.31
N LYS A 79 -21.63 -10.27 4.57
CA LYS A 79 -21.48 -11.66 4.13
C LYS A 79 -20.13 -12.21 4.58
N GLU A 80 -20.13 -13.49 4.91
CA GLU A 80 -18.91 -14.24 5.15
C GLU A 80 -17.96 -14.16 3.94
N PRO A 81 -16.65 -13.97 4.16
CA PRO A 81 -15.72 -13.88 3.05
C PRO A 81 -15.67 -15.15 2.20
N VAL A 82 -15.79 -15.00 0.88
CA VAL A 82 -15.56 -16.11 -0.05
C VAL A 82 -14.05 -16.38 -0.12
N ARG A 83 -13.66 -17.63 0.10
CA ARG A 83 -12.25 -18.06 0.16
C ARG A 83 -11.96 -19.08 -0.92
N LYS A 84 -10.82 -18.92 -1.60
CA LYS A 84 -10.33 -19.87 -2.62
C LYS A 84 -8.82 -19.97 -2.58
N ASN A 85 -8.30 -21.09 -3.08
CA ASN A 85 -6.88 -21.26 -3.32
C ASN A 85 -6.44 -20.45 -4.55
N HIS A 86 -5.39 -19.66 -4.37
CA HIS A 86 -4.78 -18.84 -5.44
C HIS A 86 -3.28 -19.14 -5.56
N LEU A 87 -2.75 -19.06 -6.78
CA LEU A 87 -1.31 -19.21 -7.05
C LEU A 87 -0.55 -18.05 -6.42
N MET A 88 0.46 -18.39 -5.60
CA MET A 88 1.31 -17.39 -4.94
C MET A 88 2.42 -16.84 -5.85
N LEU A 89 2.69 -17.53 -6.95
CA LEU A 89 3.51 -17.06 -8.08
C LEU A 89 2.67 -17.19 -9.36
N PRO A 90 1.83 -16.19 -9.69
CA PRO A 90 0.84 -16.30 -10.76
C PRO A 90 1.45 -16.52 -12.16
N HIS A 91 2.68 -16.07 -12.40
CA HIS A 91 3.44 -16.30 -13.64
C HIS A 91 3.91 -17.76 -13.83
N LYS A 92 3.76 -18.64 -12.83
CA LYS A 92 4.17 -20.05 -12.92
C LYS A 92 2.97 -20.97 -13.00
N ARG A 93 2.90 -21.76 -14.07
CA ARG A 93 1.86 -22.80 -14.28
C ARG A 93 1.80 -23.85 -13.16
N ARG A 94 2.93 -24.10 -12.47
CA ARG A 94 3.01 -24.94 -11.26
C ARG A 94 3.62 -24.11 -10.14
N SER A 95 2.77 -23.59 -9.27
CA SER A 95 3.17 -22.88 -8.06
C SER A 95 2.41 -23.40 -6.85
N PHE A 96 2.94 -23.16 -5.66
CA PHE A 96 2.19 -23.39 -4.44
C PHE A 96 1.01 -22.42 -4.37
N THR A 97 -0.11 -22.93 -3.91
CA THR A 97 -1.31 -22.15 -3.66
C THR A 97 -1.40 -21.76 -2.19
N LYS A 98 -2.17 -20.71 -1.91
CA LYS A 98 -2.63 -20.41 -0.56
C LYS A 98 -4.08 -19.98 -0.63
N GLU A 99 -4.85 -20.32 0.40
CA GLU A 99 -6.18 -19.77 0.58
C GLU A 99 -6.11 -18.25 0.78
N GLY A 100 -6.95 -17.52 0.06
CA GLY A 100 -7.15 -16.09 0.23
C GLY A 100 -8.62 -15.73 0.08
N ILE A 101 -9.00 -14.59 0.64
CA ILE A 101 -10.30 -13.98 0.36
C ILE A 101 -10.29 -13.54 -1.10
N THR A 102 -11.33 -13.89 -1.86
CA THR A 102 -11.40 -13.63 -3.29
C THR A 102 -11.57 -12.14 -3.60
N VAL A 103 -11.46 -11.82 -4.89
CA VAL A 103 -11.81 -10.48 -5.41
C VAL A 103 -13.30 -10.21 -5.25
N ASP A 104 -13.67 -8.94 -5.36
CA ASP A 104 -15.02 -8.41 -5.26
C ASP A 104 -15.70 -8.68 -3.90
N GLN A 105 -14.90 -8.99 -2.87
CA GLN A 105 -15.39 -9.06 -1.49
C GLN A 105 -15.68 -7.66 -0.98
N GLU A 106 -16.92 -7.45 -0.54
CA GLU A 106 -17.39 -6.18 0.02
C GLU A 106 -17.33 -6.18 1.55
N PHE A 107 -16.95 -5.03 2.11
CA PHE A 107 -16.91 -4.75 3.55
C PHE A 107 -16.84 -3.25 3.79
N SER A 108 -17.28 -2.77 4.95
CA SER A 108 -17.22 -1.38 5.34
C SER A 108 -16.18 -1.16 6.45
N LEU A 109 -15.43 -0.06 6.32
CA LEU A 109 -14.55 0.47 7.35
C LEU A 109 -15.18 1.71 7.97
N ILE A 110 -15.50 1.65 9.25
CA ILE A 110 -16.05 2.79 9.99
C ILE A 110 -14.93 3.43 10.77
N LEU A 111 -14.42 4.56 10.28
CA LEU A 111 -13.47 5.40 10.96
C LEU A 111 -14.19 6.31 11.94
N SER A 112 -13.67 6.45 13.16
CA SER A 112 -14.21 7.41 14.14
C SER A 112 -13.09 8.06 14.93
N SER A 113 -13.19 9.37 15.18
CA SER A 113 -12.21 10.14 15.96
C SER A 113 -12.83 11.40 16.53
N LEU A 114 -12.05 12.21 17.26
CA LEU A 114 -12.44 13.57 17.59
C LEU A 114 -12.48 14.44 16.32
N LYS A 115 -13.46 15.35 16.25
CA LYS A 115 -13.77 16.18 15.07
C LYS A 115 -12.55 16.89 14.47
N GLY A 116 -11.70 17.49 15.30
CA GLY A 116 -10.56 18.31 14.83
C GLY A 116 -9.48 17.57 14.03
N ASN A 117 -9.39 16.24 14.14
CA ASN A 117 -8.38 15.43 13.42
C ASN A 117 -9.00 14.42 12.45
N HIS A 118 -10.32 14.41 12.29
CA HIS A 118 -11.02 13.35 11.55
C HIS A 118 -10.60 13.29 10.08
N GLN A 119 -10.49 14.46 9.46
CA GLN A 119 -10.08 14.59 8.06
C GLN A 119 -8.66 14.04 7.84
N ASN A 120 -7.71 14.31 8.74
CA ASN A 120 -6.35 13.78 8.64
C ASN A 120 -6.34 12.25 8.66
N TYR A 121 -7.13 11.61 9.52
CA TYR A 121 -7.21 10.15 9.59
C TYR A 121 -7.94 9.55 8.38
N SER A 122 -8.93 10.27 7.84
CA SER A 122 -9.62 9.95 6.59
C SER A 122 -8.62 9.90 5.43
N GLU A 123 -7.80 10.93 5.28
CA GLU A 123 -6.79 11.02 4.23
C GLU A 123 -5.71 9.94 4.36
N ILE A 124 -5.25 9.66 5.58
CA ILE A 124 -4.32 8.56 5.86
C ILE A 124 -4.93 7.23 5.42
N LEU A 125 -6.19 6.95 5.75
CA LEU A 125 -6.88 5.72 5.35
C LEU A 125 -6.94 5.61 3.82
N GLN A 126 -7.42 6.65 3.14
CA GLN A 126 -7.57 6.68 1.68
C GLN A 126 -6.22 6.49 0.98
N ALA A 127 -5.18 7.23 1.38
CA ALA A 127 -3.84 7.10 0.82
C ALA A 127 -3.25 5.70 1.05
N SER A 128 -3.49 5.11 2.22
CA SER A 128 -2.98 3.79 2.57
C SER A 128 -3.60 2.67 1.74
N LEU A 129 -4.91 2.74 1.50
CA LEU A 129 -5.62 1.77 0.64
C LEU A 129 -5.25 1.95 -0.84
N LEU A 130 -5.00 3.19 -1.28
CA LEU A 130 -4.58 3.49 -2.64
C LEU A 130 -3.17 2.97 -2.94
N LEU A 131 -2.18 3.34 -2.12
CA LEU A 131 -0.77 3.08 -2.41
C LEU A 131 -0.31 1.66 -2.04
N GLY A 132 -1.10 0.95 -1.26
CA GLY A 132 -0.72 -0.34 -0.69
C GLY A 132 -1.73 -1.45 -0.90
N GLY A 133 -1.55 -2.49 -0.10
CA GLY A 133 -2.47 -3.61 0.01
C GLY A 133 -2.28 -4.31 1.35
N ILE A 134 -3.26 -5.12 1.73
CA ILE A 134 -3.22 -5.89 2.97
C ILE A 134 -2.87 -7.36 2.72
N GLY A 135 -2.15 -7.96 3.66
CA GLY A 135 -1.80 -9.38 3.63
C GLY A 135 -0.47 -9.72 2.95
N LYS A 136 -0.22 -11.02 2.78
CA LYS A 136 1.00 -11.52 2.15
C LYS A 136 1.04 -11.09 0.69
N ARG A 137 2.26 -10.87 0.18
CA ARG A 137 2.53 -10.41 -1.21
C ARG A 137 1.90 -9.05 -1.56
N SER A 138 1.49 -8.24 -0.58
CA SER A 138 0.88 -6.92 -0.83
C SER A 138 1.77 -5.89 -1.55
N ARG A 139 3.08 -6.15 -1.61
CA ARG A 139 4.03 -5.37 -2.42
C ARG A 139 4.08 -5.77 -3.89
N ARG A 140 3.39 -6.85 -4.26
CA ARG A 140 3.44 -7.50 -5.58
C ARG A 140 2.04 -7.65 -6.17
N GLY A 141 1.19 -6.64 -6.02
CA GLY A 141 -0.13 -6.57 -6.64
C GLY A 141 -1.28 -7.23 -5.87
N PHE A 142 -1.01 -8.13 -4.91
CA PHE A 142 -2.08 -8.71 -4.09
C PHE A 142 -2.57 -7.76 -3.00
N GLY A 143 -3.75 -8.01 -2.45
CA GLY A 143 -4.23 -7.25 -1.29
C GLY A 143 -4.81 -5.86 -1.57
N SER A 144 -4.99 -5.47 -2.84
CA SER A 144 -5.48 -4.13 -3.21
C SER A 144 -6.96 -3.97 -2.93
N ILE A 145 -7.35 -2.78 -2.44
CA ILE A 145 -8.72 -2.46 -2.01
C ILE A 145 -9.17 -1.16 -2.67
N LYS A 146 -10.38 -1.17 -3.21
CA LYS A 146 -11.10 0.00 -3.70
C LYS A 146 -12.00 0.58 -2.60
N ILE A 147 -12.16 1.90 -2.58
CA ILE A 147 -13.26 2.56 -1.88
C ILE A 147 -14.36 2.83 -2.92
N SER A 148 -15.51 2.20 -2.72
CA SER A 148 -16.68 2.31 -3.60
C SER A 148 -17.56 3.51 -3.21
N SER A 149 -17.75 3.75 -1.91
CA SER A 149 -18.51 4.89 -1.39
C SER A 149 -17.96 5.39 -0.06
N ILE A 150 -18.28 6.66 0.24
CA ILE A 150 -18.00 7.32 1.50
C ILE A 150 -19.32 7.86 2.05
N ASN A 151 -19.72 7.43 3.24
CA ASN A 151 -21.01 7.77 3.87
C ASN A 151 -22.21 7.50 2.94
N GLY A 152 -22.20 6.37 2.23
CA GLY A 152 -23.25 5.98 1.30
C GLY A 152 -23.28 6.76 -0.03
N LYS A 153 -22.36 7.71 -0.24
CA LYS A 153 -22.21 8.43 -1.52
C LYS A 153 -21.10 7.79 -2.34
N ALA A 154 -21.38 7.48 -3.60
CA ALA A 154 -20.38 6.92 -4.52
C ALA A 154 -19.10 7.76 -4.53
N SER A 155 -17.95 7.09 -4.48
CA SER A 155 -16.65 7.75 -4.51
C SER A 155 -16.46 8.49 -5.82
N THR A 156 -16.09 9.78 -5.74
CA THR A 156 -15.80 10.63 -6.91
C THR A 156 -14.30 10.78 -7.16
N PHE A 157 -13.46 9.97 -6.49
CA PHE A 157 -12.01 10.05 -6.64
C PHE A 157 -11.59 9.53 -8.02
N ASP A 158 -11.09 10.41 -8.88
CA ASP A 158 -10.81 10.14 -10.30
C ASP A 158 -9.49 9.38 -10.55
N TYR A 159 -8.69 9.17 -9.49
CA TYR A 159 -7.35 8.56 -9.56
C TYR A 159 -6.38 9.26 -10.52
N SER A 160 -6.60 10.54 -10.84
CA SER A 160 -5.65 11.33 -11.62
C SER A 160 -4.40 11.62 -10.78
N LEU A 161 -3.24 11.83 -11.43
CA LEU A 161 -2.01 12.24 -10.73
C LEU A 161 -2.24 13.48 -9.85
N LYS A 162 -3.10 14.40 -10.28
CA LYS A 162 -3.44 15.61 -9.53
C LYS A 162 -4.21 15.27 -8.25
N SER A 163 -5.25 14.44 -8.32
CA SER A 163 -6.02 14.02 -7.15
C SER A 163 -5.20 13.19 -6.17
N ILE A 164 -4.34 12.30 -6.68
CA ILE A 164 -3.41 11.53 -5.87
C ILE A 164 -2.40 12.46 -5.18
N LEU A 165 -1.82 13.42 -5.92
CA LEU A 165 -0.93 14.42 -5.33
C LEU A 165 -1.62 15.21 -4.21
N GLN A 166 -2.85 15.67 -4.44
CA GLN A 166 -3.63 16.41 -3.44
C GLN A 166 -3.84 15.58 -2.17
N LEU A 167 -4.23 14.31 -2.31
CA LEU A 167 -4.42 13.39 -1.18
C LEU A 167 -3.11 13.12 -0.40
N ILE A 168 -1.98 12.99 -1.08
CA ILE A 168 -0.69 12.76 -0.41
C ILE A 168 -0.19 14.04 0.27
N ASN A 169 -0.34 15.19 -0.39
CA ASN A 169 0.10 16.48 0.15
C ASN A 169 -0.79 16.98 1.29
N SER A 170 -2.04 16.53 1.40
CA SER A 170 -2.89 16.83 2.57
C SER A 170 -2.33 16.19 3.85
N ILE A 171 -1.70 15.01 3.74
CA ILE A 171 -0.99 14.36 4.85
C ILE A 171 0.35 15.07 5.12
N LYS A 172 1.12 15.35 4.06
CA LYS A 172 2.38 16.08 4.14
C LYS A 172 2.73 16.71 2.79
N ASP A 173 2.72 18.04 2.72
CA ASP A 173 3.01 18.82 1.50
C ASP A 173 4.49 18.82 1.08
N ASP A 174 5.02 17.64 0.76
CA ASP A 174 6.41 17.42 0.36
C ASP A 174 6.54 16.83 -1.05
N TYR A 175 5.44 16.75 -1.83
CA TYR A 175 5.44 16.11 -3.15
C TYR A 175 5.02 17.08 -4.26
N ARG A 176 5.46 16.81 -5.49
CA ARG A 176 5.08 17.54 -6.71
C ARG A 176 5.05 16.61 -7.92
N ILE A 177 4.30 16.96 -8.95
CA ILE A 177 4.35 16.23 -10.22
C ILE A 177 5.55 16.72 -11.04
N VAL A 178 6.36 15.78 -11.52
CA VAL A 178 7.50 16.01 -12.43
C VAL A 178 7.58 14.81 -13.38
N ASP A 179 7.60 15.06 -14.69
CA ASP A 179 7.68 14.04 -15.75
C ASP A 179 6.58 12.96 -15.67
N GLY A 180 5.35 13.35 -15.33
CA GLY A 180 4.24 12.40 -15.19
C GLY A 180 4.33 11.49 -13.95
N LYS A 181 5.23 11.78 -13.02
CA LYS A 181 5.40 11.07 -11.74
C LYS A 181 5.17 12.01 -10.58
N ILE A 182 4.63 11.53 -9.47
CA ILE A 182 4.62 12.30 -8.21
C ILE A 182 5.96 12.05 -7.53
N LYS A 183 6.80 13.07 -7.39
CA LYS A 183 8.13 12.99 -6.78
C LYS A 183 8.23 13.85 -5.53
N LEU A 184 9.01 13.38 -4.57
CA LEU A 184 9.39 14.14 -3.38
C LEU A 184 10.15 15.42 -3.77
N LYS A 185 9.82 16.55 -3.17
CA LYS A 185 10.50 17.84 -3.36
C LYS A 185 11.96 17.74 -2.89
N ALA A 186 12.91 18.24 -3.70
CA ALA A 186 14.37 18.09 -3.50
C ALA A 186 14.92 18.66 -2.18
N GLN A 187 14.16 19.48 -1.45
CA GLN A 187 14.59 20.14 -0.21
C GLN A 187 14.76 19.20 0.99
N ARG A 188 14.45 17.92 0.82
CA ARG A 188 14.61 16.90 1.85
C ARG A 188 16.06 16.40 1.85
N ASN A 189 16.95 17.11 2.55
CA ASN A 189 18.29 16.63 2.92
C ASN A 189 18.17 15.44 3.89
N LEU A 190 17.85 14.26 3.37
CA LEU A 190 17.50 13.10 4.18
C LEU A 190 18.61 12.06 4.15
N LYS A 191 19.60 12.24 5.03
CA LYS A 191 20.41 11.11 5.53
C LYS A 191 19.57 10.23 6.46
N LYS A 192 18.46 9.68 5.96
CA LYS A 192 17.55 8.83 6.74
C LYS A 192 17.93 7.37 6.63
N ARG A 193 17.84 6.67 7.77
CA ARG A 193 18.19 5.25 7.90
C ARG A 193 17.00 4.31 7.73
N TYR A 194 15.89 4.78 7.16
CA TYR A 194 14.67 3.96 6.99
C TYR A 194 13.90 4.34 5.70
N PRO A 195 13.02 3.45 5.19
CA PRO A 195 12.27 3.70 3.96
C PRO A 195 11.21 4.78 4.08
N PHE A 196 11.17 5.71 3.12
CA PHE A 196 10.13 6.73 2.97
C PHE A 196 9.74 6.88 1.50
N LEU A 197 8.54 7.36 1.22
CA LEU A 197 8.00 7.49 -0.14
C LEU A 197 8.78 8.56 -0.92
N LYS A 198 9.38 8.15 -2.05
CA LYS A 198 10.08 9.02 -3.00
C LYS A 198 9.23 9.40 -4.17
N GLU A 199 8.52 8.41 -4.71
CA GLU A 199 7.91 8.52 -6.02
C GLU A 199 6.65 7.65 -6.13
N ILE A 200 5.66 8.14 -6.88
CA ILE A 200 4.49 7.39 -7.31
C ILE A 200 4.37 7.50 -8.82
N GLU A 201 4.09 6.37 -9.47
CA GLU A 201 3.84 6.23 -10.91
C GLU A 201 2.57 5.43 -11.15
N LEU A 202 1.86 5.71 -12.24
CA LEU A 202 0.69 4.96 -12.67
C LEU A 202 0.93 4.42 -14.07
N SER A 203 0.42 3.22 -14.34
CA SER A 203 0.37 2.72 -15.71
C SER A 203 -0.47 3.66 -16.56
N LYS A 204 -0.06 3.84 -17.83
CA LYS A 204 -0.81 4.64 -18.79
C LYS A 204 -2.02 3.88 -19.29
N GLU A 205 -1.82 2.60 -19.59
CA GLU A 205 -2.85 1.71 -20.11
C GLU A 205 -3.41 0.78 -19.03
N PRO A 206 -4.69 0.40 -19.12
CA PRO A 206 -5.28 -0.63 -18.27
C PRO A 206 -4.89 -2.03 -18.72
N LEU A 207 -4.92 -2.96 -17.77
CA LEU A 207 -4.98 -4.40 -18.00
C LEU A 207 -6.43 -4.86 -17.85
N SER A 208 -6.80 -5.96 -18.52
CA SER A 208 -8.21 -6.39 -18.62
C SER A 208 -8.71 -7.12 -17.38
N SER A 209 -7.79 -7.61 -16.54
CA SER A 209 -8.14 -8.37 -15.34
C SER A 209 -7.11 -8.21 -14.23
N TRP A 210 -7.56 -8.39 -12.98
CA TRP A 210 -6.64 -8.45 -11.84
C TRP A 210 -5.60 -9.58 -11.98
N LYS A 211 -5.94 -10.66 -12.71
CA LYS A 211 -5.05 -11.80 -12.95
C LYS A 211 -3.87 -11.39 -13.82
N GLU A 212 -4.13 -10.69 -14.93
CA GLU A 212 -3.09 -10.12 -15.79
C GLU A 212 -2.18 -9.18 -15.01
N VAL A 213 -2.72 -8.35 -14.11
CA VAL A 213 -1.91 -7.47 -13.26
C VAL A 213 -0.93 -8.27 -12.40
N VAL A 214 -1.44 -9.24 -11.62
CA VAL A 214 -0.55 -10.00 -10.73
C VAL A 214 0.40 -10.92 -11.49
N GLU A 215 0.00 -11.40 -12.68
CA GLU A 215 0.85 -12.21 -13.56
C GLU A 215 1.98 -11.37 -14.17
N LYS A 216 1.69 -10.18 -14.71
CA LYS A 216 2.68 -9.23 -15.22
C LYS A 216 3.69 -8.84 -14.15
N ILE A 217 3.22 -8.48 -12.95
CA ILE A 217 4.09 -8.21 -11.79
C ILE A 217 4.90 -9.45 -11.41
N GLY A 218 4.30 -10.64 -11.57
CA GLY A 218 4.96 -11.93 -11.36
C GLY A 218 6.16 -12.14 -12.28
N TRP A 219 5.98 -11.92 -13.59
CA TRP A 219 7.04 -12.03 -14.59
C TRP A 219 8.16 -11.02 -14.34
N ALA A 220 7.83 -9.74 -14.13
CA ALA A 220 8.83 -8.74 -13.76
C ALA A 220 9.58 -9.14 -12.48
N THR A 221 8.87 -9.62 -11.46
CA THR A 221 9.53 -10.09 -10.22
C THR A 221 10.47 -11.26 -10.49
N HIS A 222 10.16 -12.13 -11.46
CA HIS A 222 11.00 -13.26 -11.85
C HIS A 222 12.26 -12.81 -12.60
N HIS A 223 12.12 -11.94 -13.60
CA HIS A 223 13.24 -11.39 -14.38
C HIS A 223 14.28 -10.72 -13.50
N TYR A 224 13.81 -9.95 -12.51
CA TYR A 224 14.67 -9.21 -11.58
C TYR A 224 14.93 -9.93 -10.24
N ALA A 225 14.53 -11.20 -10.08
CA ALA A 225 14.67 -11.94 -8.82
C ALA A 225 16.13 -12.12 -8.36
N ARG A 226 17.08 -11.99 -9.30
CA ARG A 226 18.51 -12.08 -9.02
C ARG A 226 19.15 -10.76 -8.60
N GLU A 227 18.43 -9.65 -8.78
CA GLU A 227 18.88 -8.31 -8.44
C GLU A 227 18.44 -7.97 -7.01
N ASP A 228 19.40 -7.61 -6.16
CA ASP A 228 19.13 -7.14 -4.79
C ASP A 228 18.32 -5.82 -4.77
N ALA A 229 18.20 -5.18 -5.93
CA ALA A 229 17.47 -3.94 -6.20
C ALA A 229 15.99 -4.01 -5.79
N ILE A 230 15.34 -5.16 -5.98
CA ILE A 230 13.91 -5.33 -5.71
C ILE A 230 13.63 -6.03 -4.37
N GLY A 231 14.66 -6.22 -3.53
CA GLY A 231 14.59 -6.86 -2.22
C GLY A 231 15.49 -8.11 -2.11
N ILE A 232 15.86 -8.48 -0.89
CA ILE A 232 16.79 -9.58 -0.60
C ILE A 232 16.12 -10.57 0.36
N GLY A 233 16.18 -11.85 0.04
CA GLY A 233 15.63 -12.93 0.87
C GLY A 233 16.54 -14.16 0.94
N ARG A 234 17.86 -13.99 0.86
CA ARG A 234 18.84 -15.09 0.81
C ARG A 234 19.63 -15.19 2.11
N GLY A 235 19.66 -16.38 2.69
CA GLY A 235 20.36 -16.64 3.96
C GLY A 235 19.89 -15.73 5.10
N LYS A 236 20.84 -15.14 5.84
CA LYS A 236 20.57 -14.21 6.95
C LYS A 236 20.28 -12.77 6.47
N GLN A 237 20.54 -12.44 5.20
CA GLN A 237 20.29 -11.11 4.68
C GLN A 237 18.83 -10.99 4.23
N ARG A 238 18.11 -10.06 4.86
CA ARG A 238 16.75 -9.73 4.49
C ARG A 238 16.62 -8.23 4.24
N LEU A 239 16.17 -7.89 3.05
CA LEU A 239 15.78 -6.54 2.69
C LEU A 239 14.38 -6.61 2.08
N ALA A 240 13.45 -5.94 2.75
CA ALA A 240 12.12 -5.71 2.22
C ALA A 240 12.21 -5.07 0.83
N SER A 241 11.39 -5.53 -0.13
CA SER A 241 11.22 -4.82 -1.39
C SER A 241 10.83 -3.36 -1.12
N PRO A 242 11.53 -2.40 -1.75
CA PRO A 242 11.25 -0.98 -1.62
C PRO A 242 10.17 -0.50 -2.60
N ILE A 243 9.74 -1.36 -3.51
CA ILE A 243 8.72 -1.04 -4.52
C ILE A 243 7.42 -1.71 -4.09
N TYR A 244 6.39 -0.89 -3.86
CA TYR A 244 5.02 -1.33 -3.63
C TYR A 244 4.24 -1.20 -4.93
N ILE A 245 3.52 -2.25 -5.29
CA ILE A 245 2.66 -2.25 -6.46
C ILE A 245 1.27 -2.64 -5.99
N SER A 246 0.33 -1.71 -6.11
CA SER A 246 -1.10 -1.95 -5.90
C SER A 246 -1.86 -1.77 -7.21
N THR A 247 -3.15 -2.07 -7.20
CA THR A 247 -4.00 -2.02 -8.40
C THR A 247 -5.16 -1.07 -8.16
N ILE A 248 -5.43 -0.20 -9.12
CA ILE A 248 -6.60 0.67 -9.18
C ILE A 248 -7.59 0.07 -10.19
N LYS A 249 -8.86 -0.06 -9.81
CA LYS A 249 -9.94 -0.52 -10.70
C LYS A 249 -10.89 0.64 -10.99
N LYS A 250 -10.75 1.28 -12.16
CA LYS A 250 -11.55 2.47 -12.53
C LYS A 250 -12.94 2.07 -13.02
N ALA A 251 -13.00 1.14 -13.97
CA ALA A 251 -14.22 0.59 -14.56
C ALA A 251 -14.16 -0.95 -14.60
N PRO A 252 -15.24 -1.64 -15.03
CA PRO A 252 -15.16 -3.07 -15.35
C PRO A 252 -14.04 -3.31 -16.36
N ASN A 253 -13.20 -4.32 -16.12
CA ASN A 253 -12.06 -4.69 -16.97
C ASN A 253 -10.98 -3.60 -17.14
N GLU A 254 -10.95 -2.55 -16.31
CA GLU A 254 -9.91 -1.53 -16.36
C GLU A 254 -9.07 -1.50 -15.07
N TYR A 255 -7.95 -2.21 -15.10
CA TYR A 255 -7.05 -2.36 -13.97
C TYR A 255 -5.69 -1.68 -14.22
N PHE A 256 -5.37 -0.67 -13.41
CA PHE A 256 -4.15 0.12 -13.54
C PHE A 256 -3.19 -0.20 -12.39
N PRO A 257 -2.00 -0.75 -12.66
CA PRO A 257 -0.91 -0.74 -11.69
C PRO A 257 -0.56 0.67 -11.23
N ILE A 258 -0.46 0.87 -9.92
CA ILE A 258 0.15 2.04 -9.30
C ILE A 258 1.38 1.58 -8.52
N VAL A 259 2.50 2.23 -8.80
CA VAL A 259 3.80 1.89 -8.24
C VAL A 259 4.22 2.99 -7.29
N SER A 260 4.50 2.62 -6.04
CA SER A 260 5.04 3.49 -5.01
C SER A 260 6.46 3.06 -4.65
N THR A 261 7.42 3.93 -4.93
CA THR A 261 8.85 3.68 -4.73
C THR A 261 9.32 4.32 -3.42
N LEU A 262 9.89 3.51 -2.54
CA LEU A 262 10.47 3.96 -1.29
C LEU A 262 11.99 4.10 -1.39
N GLU A 263 12.56 5.03 -0.62
CA GLU A 263 14.01 5.14 -0.45
C GLU A 263 14.56 3.85 0.14
N THR A 264 15.58 3.32 -0.54
CA THR A 264 16.21 2.05 -0.17
C THR A 264 17.56 2.33 0.46
N VAL A 265 17.71 1.92 1.71
CA VAL A 265 19.01 2.01 2.40
C VAL A 265 19.83 0.75 2.08
N PHE A 266 20.47 0.74 0.91
CA PHE A 266 21.34 -0.37 0.51
C PHE A 266 22.58 -0.44 1.41
N LYS A 267 22.97 -1.66 1.79
CA LYS A 267 24.16 -1.88 2.62
C LYS A 267 25.46 -1.57 1.87
N ASN A 268 25.53 -1.95 0.59
CA ASN A 268 26.68 -1.69 -0.26
C ASN A 268 26.48 -0.42 -1.09
N LYS A 269 27.23 0.64 -0.75
CA LYS A 269 27.15 1.92 -1.45
C LYS A 269 27.72 1.86 -2.88
N LYS A 270 28.64 0.94 -3.17
CA LYS A 270 29.30 0.84 -4.49
C LYS A 270 28.36 0.35 -5.59
N THR A 271 27.36 -0.46 -5.25
CA THR A 271 26.38 -1.01 -6.20
C THR A 271 25.06 -0.25 -6.20
N THR A 272 24.95 0.82 -5.41
CA THR A 272 23.69 1.56 -5.21
C THR A 272 23.14 2.14 -6.51
N GLN A 273 24.01 2.70 -7.37
CA GLN A 273 23.58 3.26 -8.66
C GLN A 273 22.95 2.20 -9.57
N ARG A 274 23.65 1.06 -9.75
CA ARG A 274 23.11 -0.10 -10.49
C ARG A 274 21.80 -0.60 -9.92
N HIS A 275 21.65 -0.61 -8.59
CA HIS A 275 20.39 -1.03 -7.98
C HIS A 275 19.24 -0.07 -8.32
N TYR A 276 19.49 1.24 -8.38
CA TYR A 276 18.46 2.19 -8.81
C TYR A 276 18.09 2.02 -10.28
N GLU A 277 19.05 1.79 -11.16
CA GLU A 277 18.79 1.47 -12.58
C GLU A 277 17.90 0.23 -12.71
N LYS A 278 18.22 -0.85 -11.98
CA LYS A 278 17.40 -2.07 -11.96
C LYS A 278 16.02 -1.89 -11.32
N GLN A 279 15.86 -0.92 -10.42
CA GLN A 279 14.53 -0.55 -9.94
C GLN A 279 13.72 0.15 -11.04
N GLU A 280 14.32 1.07 -11.80
CA GLU A 280 13.64 1.72 -12.92
C GLU A 280 13.22 0.71 -13.99
N GLU A 281 14.14 -0.16 -14.45
CA GLU A 281 13.81 -1.19 -15.46
C GLU A 281 12.67 -2.10 -14.98
N PHE A 282 12.69 -2.53 -13.70
CA PHE A 282 11.61 -3.34 -13.13
C PHE A 282 10.25 -2.61 -13.12
N LYS A 283 10.24 -1.30 -12.83
CA LYS A 283 9.00 -0.50 -12.83
C LYS A 283 8.49 -0.30 -14.26
N GLU A 284 9.38 -0.03 -15.21
CA GLU A 284 9.03 0.12 -16.62
C GLU A 284 8.36 -1.14 -17.19
N GLU A 285 8.85 -2.34 -16.85
CA GLU A 285 8.22 -3.60 -17.27
C GLU A 285 6.77 -3.72 -16.76
N ILE A 286 6.45 -3.16 -15.58
CA ILE A 286 5.11 -3.21 -15.00
C ILE A 286 4.20 -2.11 -15.57
N LEU A 287 4.74 -0.90 -15.74
CA LEU A 287 4.00 0.31 -16.09
C LEU A 287 3.76 0.49 -17.60
N SER A 288 4.53 -0.22 -18.45
CA SER A 288 4.42 -0.21 -19.91
C SER A 288 3.14 -0.82 -20.45
#